data_AF-A0A0Z8H4V0-F1
#
_entry.id   AF-A0A0Z8H4V0-F1
#
_cell.length_a   1.000
_cell.length_b   1.000
_cell.length_c   1.000
_cell.angle_alpha   90.00
_cell.angle_beta   90.00
_cell.angle_gamma   90.00
#
_symmetry.space_group_name_H-M   'P 1'
#
loop_
_entity.id
_entity.type
_entity.pdbx_description
1 polymer ?
#
loop_
_entity_poly.entity_id
_entity_poly.type
_entity_poly.pdbx_seq_one_letter_code
_entity_poly.pdbx_strand_id
1 'polypeptide(L)'
;MGIHKRSTSLDIDKVKELSKLEGEFLAAKNQRDEELKRIIRGEDDRLLLVIGPCSSDNEEAVLEYARRLSKLQEEVKDKIFMVMRVYTAKPRTNGEGYKGLVHQPDTSKLPDLINGIAAVRNLHYRVITETGLTTADEMLYSANYPLVEDLVSYHAIGARSVEDQEHRFVASGVDMPTGMKNPTSGNLTVMFNGIYAAQNKQNFIYRDAEVDTDGNPLAHAILRGANTEKGGYEPNYYYDILLKTIKQYEQFGLKNPFIVIDTNHDNSGKNYLEQIRIVRQTLINRAWNESIRKYVRGFMIESYLEDGRQDSPEVFGKSITDPCLGWEKTEALIREIHQTI
;
A
#
# COMPACT_ATOMS: atom_id res chain seq x y z
N MET A 1 20.27 23.05 -20.14
CA MET A 1 19.26 22.77 -19.11
C MET A 1 17.93 22.54 -19.82
N GLY A 2 17.23 21.46 -19.51
CA GLY A 2 15.94 21.17 -20.14
C GLY A 2 15.43 19.76 -19.84
N ILE A 3 14.12 19.57 -19.97
CA ILE A 3 13.49 18.25 -19.99
C ILE A 3 13.59 17.75 -21.42
N HIS A 4 14.30 16.64 -21.63
CA HIS A 4 14.51 16.07 -22.95
C HIS A 4 13.60 14.87 -23.17
N LYS A 5 12.73 14.94 -24.18
CA LYS A 5 11.86 13.82 -24.57
C LYS A 5 12.74 12.68 -25.12
N ARG A 6 12.67 11.50 -24.49
CA ARG A 6 13.46 10.31 -24.87
C ARG A 6 12.68 9.25 -25.64
N SER A 7 11.36 9.32 -25.64
CA SER A 7 10.45 8.37 -26.31
C SER A 7 9.32 9.12 -27.02
N THR A 8 8.53 8.41 -27.83
CA THR A 8 7.22 8.90 -28.28
C THR A 8 6.28 9.09 -27.09
N SER A 9 5.16 9.79 -27.30
CA SER A 9 4.09 9.85 -26.30
C SER A 9 3.53 8.44 -26.05
N LEU A 10 3.19 8.15 -24.80
CA LEU A 10 2.62 6.86 -24.41
C LEU A 10 1.16 6.77 -24.83
N ASP A 11 0.80 5.67 -25.47
CA ASP A 11 -0.58 5.28 -25.73
C ASP A 11 -1.06 4.39 -24.55
N ILE A 12 -1.91 4.95 -23.70
CA ILE A 12 -2.36 4.31 -22.46
C ILE A 12 -3.13 3.03 -22.78
N ASP A 13 -4.05 3.07 -23.75
CA ASP A 13 -4.89 1.94 -24.10
C ASP A 13 -4.03 0.78 -24.59
N LYS A 14 -3.05 1.07 -25.46
CA LYS A 14 -2.10 0.05 -25.92
C LYS A 14 -1.26 -0.56 -24.79
N VAL A 15 -0.88 0.24 -23.79
CA VAL A 15 -0.19 -0.28 -22.59
C VAL A 15 -1.14 -1.16 -21.77
N LYS A 16 -2.41 -0.77 -21.64
CA LYS A 16 -3.39 -1.54 -20.87
C LYS A 16 -3.67 -2.91 -21.48
N GLU A 17 -3.75 -3.00 -22.81
CA GLU A 17 -3.99 -4.25 -23.54
C GLU A 17 -2.91 -5.34 -23.31
N LEU A 18 -1.69 -4.99 -22.89
CA LEU A 18 -0.63 -5.98 -22.61
C LEU A 18 -0.94 -6.93 -21.45
N SER A 19 -1.79 -6.51 -20.51
CA SER A 19 -2.10 -7.28 -19.28
C SER A 19 -3.51 -6.96 -18.79
N LYS A 20 -4.47 -7.03 -19.71
CA LYS A 20 -5.87 -6.72 -19.44
C LYS A 20 -6.55 -7.93 -18.80
N LEU A 21 -7.25 -7.72 -17.69
CA LEU A 21 -8.08 -8.74 -17.09
C LEU A 21 -9.39 -8.90 -17.87
N GLU A 22 -9.76 -10.15 -18.16
CA GLU A 22 -10.98 -10.50 -18.87
C GLU A 22 -11.66 -11.71 -18.22
N GLY A 23 -12.92 -11.96 -18.59
CA GLY A 23 -13.67 -13.14 -18.17
C GLY A 23 -13.77 -13.31 -16.65
N GLU A 24 -13.51 -14.52 -16.17
CA GLU A 24 -13.64 -14.88 -14.76
C GLU A 24 -12.66 -14.14 -13.84
N PHE A 25 -11.46 -13.79 -14.33
CA PHE A 25 -10.47 -13.07 -13.52
C PHE A 25 -10.90 -11.63 -13.24
N LEU A 26 -11.45 -10.94 -14.25
CA LEU A 26 -12.02 -9.61 -14.05
C LEU A 26 -13.22 -9.65 -13.10
N ALA A 27 -14.10 -10.63 -13.26
CA ALA A 27 -15.25 -10.81 -12.37
C ALA A 27 -14.82 -11.08 -10.92
N ALA A 28 -13.84 -11.96 -10.71
CA ALA A 28 -13.29 -12.28 -9.40
C ALA A 28 -12.60 -11.07 -8.75
N LYS A 29 -11.80 -10.30 -9.51
CA LYS A 29 -11.22 -9.04 -9.03
C LYS A 29 -12.31 -8.08 -8.59
N ASN A 30 -13.29 -7.82 -9.44
CA ASN A 30 -14.37 -6.87 -9.15
C ASN A 30 -15.16 -7.26 -7.89
N GLN A 31 -15.45 -8.55 -7.71
CA GLN A 31 -16.08 -9.05 -6.49
C GLN A 31 -15.23 -8.76 -5.26
N ARG A 32 -13.93 -9.04 -5.34
CA ARG A 32 -12.97 -8.83 -4.25
C ARG A 32 -12.77 -7.34 -3.95
N ASP A 33 -12.80 -6.48 -4.97
CA ASP A 33 -12.77 -5.02 -4.80
C ASP A 33 -14.01 -4.53 -4.04
N GLU A 34 -15.19 -5.04 -4.37
CA GLU A 34 -16.41 -4.69 -3.63
C GLU A 34 -16.38 -5.17 -2.18
N GLU A 35 -15.84 -6.35 -1.90
CA GLU A 35 -15.57 -6.81 -0.52
C GLU A 35 -14.66 -5.82 0.23
N LEU A 36 -13.55 -5.43 -0.39
CA LEU A 36 -12.63 -4.47 0.20
C LEU A 36 -13.29 -3.11 0.48
N LYS A 37 -14.12 -2.61 -0.45
CA LYS A 37 -14.88 -1.36 -0.26
C LYS A 37 -15.83 -1.49 0.94
N ARG A 38 -16.54 -2.61 1.10
CA ARG A 38 -17.40 -2.87 2.27
C ARG A 38 -16.63 -2.87 3.58
N ILE A 39 -15.44 -3.48 3.60
CA ILE A 39 -14.54 -3.46 4.77
C ILE A 39 -14.18 -2.02 5.14
N ILE A 40 -13.74 -1.21 4.17
CA ILE A 40 -13.39 0.20 4.42
C ILE A 40 -14.59 0.99 4.96
N ARG A 41 -15.77 0.81 4.38
CA ARG A 41 -17.03 1.43 4.84
C ARG A 41 -17.49 0.95 6.23
N GLY A 42 -17.00 -0.19 6.70
CA GLY A 42 -17.45 -0.81 7.95
C GLY A 42 -18.76 -1.57 7.84
N GLU A 43 -19.08 -2.02 6.63
CA GLU A 43 -20.19 -2.93 6.33
C GLU A 43 -19.76 -4.42 6.45
N ASP A 44 -18.45 -4.65 6.56
CA ASP A 44 -17.80 -5.94 6.76
C ASP A 44 -16.73 -5.78 7.86
N ASP A 45 -16.83 -6.61 8.90
CA ASP A 45 -16.01 -6.52 10.12
C ASP A 45 -14.64 -7.20 10.01
N ARG A 46 -14.33 -7.84 8.87
CA ARG A 46 -13.02 -8.46 8.66
C ARG A 46 -11.89 -7.45 8.77
N LEU A 47 -10.79 -7.88 9.39
CA LEU A 47 -9.59 -7.08 9.53
C LEU A 47 -8.82 -7.05 8.19
N LEU A 48 -8.41 -5.87 7.76
CA LEU A 48 -7.62 -5.69 6.54
C LEU A 48 -6.12 -5.90 6.81
N LEU A 49 -5.46 -6.77 6.03
CA LEU A 49 -4.00 -6.83 5.97
C LEU A 49 -3.51 -6.40 4.59
N VAL A 50 -2.78 -5.29 4.52
CA VAL A 50 -2.00 -4.93 3.33
C VAL A 50 -0.60 -5.50 3.51
N ILE A 51 -0.32 -6.64 2.88
CA ILE A 51 0.80 -7.49 3.28
C ILE A 51 1.58 -8.04 2.09
N GLY A 52 2.91 -8.01 2.19
CA GLY A 52 3.81 -8.49 1.16
C GLY A 52 5.17 -7.80 1.20
N PRO A 53 6.03 -8.03 0.20
CA PRO A 53 7.41 -7.59 0.25
C PRO A 53 7.52 -6.07 0.30
N CYS A 54 8.62 -5.57 0.90
CA CYS A 54 8.89 -4.14 0.94
C CYS A 54 8.91 -3.55 -0.48
N SER A 55 9.59 -4.20 -1.42
CA SER A 55 9.52 -3.94 -2.86
C SER A 55 9.46 -5.24 -3.64
N SER A 56 8.74 -5.23 -4.76
CA SER A 56 8.64 -6.37 -5.69
C SER A 56 9.81 -6.35 -6.67
N ASP A 57 10.92 -6.95 -6.27
CA ASP A 57 12.21 -6.92 -6.96
C ASP A 57 12.44 -8.11 -7.91
N ASN A 58 11.88 -9.28 -7.58
CA ASN A 58 12.02 -10.52 -8.35
C ASN A 58 10.63 -11.14 -8.62
N GLU A 59 10.22 -11.19 -9.89
CA GLU A 59 8.87 -11.64 -10.30
C GLU A 59 8.52 -13.04 -9.78
N GLU A 60 9.41 -14.03 -9.94
CA GLU A 60 9.14 -15.40 -9.55
C GLU A 60 9.07 -15.59 -8.03
N ALA A 61 9.91 -14.88 -7.27
CA ALA A 61 9.84 -14.89 -5.81
C ALA A 61 8.57 -14.19 -5.29
N VAL A 62 8.15 -13.09 -5.92
CA VAL A 62 6.89 -12.42 -5.60
C VAL A 62 5.70 -13.34 -5.86
N LEU A 63 5.69 -14.07 -6.98
CA LEU A 63 4.60 -15.00 -7.31
C LEU A 63 4.59 -16.23 -6.41
N GLU A 64 5.74 -16.77 -6.02
CA GLU A 64 5.82 -17.82 -5.02
C GLU A 64 5.24 -17.35 -3.67
N TYR A 65 5.59 -16.14 -3.22
CA TYR A 65 4.98 -15.53 -2.04
C TYR A 65 3.46 -15.36 -2.20
N ALA A 66 2.99 -14.89 -3.36
CA ALA A 66 1.57 -14.71 -3.66
C ALA A 66 0.79 -16.03 -3.57
N ARG A 67 1.33 -17.12 -4.12
CA ARG A 67 0.71 -18.45 -4.06
C ARG A 67 0.59 -18.96 -2.63
N ARG A 68 1.61 -18.74 -1.80
CA ARG A 68 1.55 -19.08 -0.37
C ARG A 68 0.54 -18.23 0.39
N LEU A 69 0.53 -16.91 0.14
CA LEU A 69 -0.41 -15.98 0.76
C LEU A 69 -1.86 -16.28 0.39
N SER A 70 -2.12 -16.69 -0.86
CA SER A 70 -3.47 -17.05 -1.33
C SER A 70 -4.02 -18.29 -0.62
N LYS A 71 -3.19 -19.32 -0.44
CA LYS A 71 -3.58 -20.50 0.36
C LYS A 71 -3.95 -20.10 1.78
N LEU A 72 -3.12 -19.27 2.41
CA LEU A 72 -3.38 -18.79 3.77
C LEU A 72 -4.62 -17.89 3.85
N GLN A 73 -4.89 -17.07 2.83
CA GLN A 73 -6.12 -16.27 2.74
C GLN A 73 -7.36 -17.14 2.85
N GLU A 74 -7.40 -18.27 2.14
CA GLU A 74 -8.55 -19.17 2.18
C GLU A 74 -8.82 -19.71 3.60
N GLU A 75 -7.76 -19.93 4.39
CA GLU A 75 -7.86 -20.45 5.75
C GLU A 75 -8.35 -19.42 6.79
N VAL A 76 -8.12 -18.12 6.55
CA VAL A 76 -8.47 -17.04 7.51
C VAL A 76 -9.54 -16.08 7.01
N LYS A 77 -10.15 -16.36 5.84
CA LYS A 77 -11.06 -15.43 5.13
C LYS A 77 -12.32 -15.04 5.87
N ASP A 78 -12.70 -15.79 6.91
CA ASP A 78 -13.86 -15.51 7.75
C ASP A 78 -13.65 -14.28 8.64
N LYS A 79 -12.40 -13.95 9.01
CA LYS A 79 -12.07 -12.80 9.86
C LYS A 79 -11.04 -11.83 9.26
N ILE A 80 -10.27 -12.26 8.26
CA ILE A 80 -9.17 -11.49 7.69
C ILE A 80 -9.34 -11.38 6.17
N PHE A 81 -9.15 -10.16 5.67
CA PHE A 81 -9.07 -9.89 4.24
C PHE A 81 -7.68 -9.32 3.91
N MET A 82 -6.95 -10.00 3.02
CA MET A 82 -5.59 -9.65 2.66
C MET A 82 -5.55 -9.03 1.26
N VAL A 83 -4.89 -7.88 1.13
CA VAL A 83 -4.50 -7.34 -0.17
C VAL A 83 -2.98 -7.46 -0.26
N MET A 84 -2.51 -8.12 -1.32
CA MET A 84 -1.09 -8.34 -1.47
C MET A 84 -0.39 -7.05 -1.84
N ARG A 85 0.63 -6.69 -1.06
CA ARG A 85 1.53 -5.58 -1.38
C ARG A 85 2.43 -5.97 -2.56
N VAL A 86 2.27 -5.26 -3.68
CA VAL A 86 3.08 -5.40 -4.90
C VAL A 86 3.69 -4.03 -5.19
N TYR A 87 4.60 -3.57 -4.32
CA TYR A 87 5.13 -2.21 -4.42
C TYR A 87 6.26 -2.17 -5.43
N THR A 88 5.98 -1.58 -6.58
CA THR A 88 6.84 -1.68 -7.77
C THR A 88 7.79 -0.50 -7.96
N ALA A 89 7.63 0.55 -7.14
CA ALA A 89 8.51 1.71 -7.13
C ALA A 89 8.93 2.08 -5.70
N LYS A 90 10.13 2.64 -5.55
CA LYS A 90 10.66 3.07 -4.25
C LYS A 90 11.21 4.50 -4.27
N PRO A 91 10.74 5.39 -3.37
CA PRO A 91 11.26 6.74 -3.26
C PRO A 91 12.68 6.75 -2.68
N ARG A 92 13.60 7.46 -3.34
CA ARG A 92 15.00 7.65 -2.91
C ARG A 92 15.28 9.14 -2.70
N THR A 93 15.79 9.53 -1.54
CA THR A 93 16.00 10.94 -1.16
C THR A 93 16.92 11.72 -2.10
N ASN A 94 18.01 11.10 -2.56
CA ASN A 94 18.95 11.72 -3.51
C ASN A 94 18.72 11.26 -4.95
N GLY A 95 17.69 10.46 -5.21
CA GLY A 95 17.43 9.89 -6.53
C GLY A 95 18.47 8.88 -7.01
N GLU A 96 19.36 8.37 -6.14
CA GLU A 96 20.35 7.34 -6.48
C GLU A 96 20.01 5.97 -5.86
N GLY A 97 20.55 4.91 -6.46
CA GLY A 97 20.27 3.52 -6.12
C GLY A 97 19.06 2.92 -6.86
N TYR A 98 18.74 1.66 -6.58
CA TYR A 98 17.59 0.96 -7.18
C TYR A 98 16.28 1.68 -6.83
N LYS A 99 15.47 1.97 -7.86
CA LYS A 99 14.21 2.73 -7.78
C LYS A 99 12.95 1.87 -7.95
N GLY A 100 13.11 0.57 -8.13
CA GLY A 100 12.02 -0.38 -8.33
C GLY A 100 11.88 -0.90 -9.75
N LEU A 101 10.99 -1.88 -9.92
CA LEU A 101 10.66 -2.57 -11.16
C LEU A 101 10.21 -1.59 -12.27
N VAL A 102 9.50 -0.52 -11.89
CA VAL A 102 9.08 0.56 -12.82
C VAL A 102 10.27 1.18 -13.56
N HIS A 103 11.40 1.40 -12.87
CA HIS A 103 12.56 2.05 -13.47
C HIS A 103 13.51 1.06 -14.11
N GLN A 104 13.68 -0.11 -13.50
CA GLN A 104 14.68 -1.07 -13.92
C GLN A 104 14.17 -2.50 -13.69
N PRO A 105 13.39 -3.05 -14.65
CA PRO A 105 12.86 -4.41 -14.53
C PRO A 105 13.95 -5.48 -14.61
N ASP A 106 15.03 -5.17 -15.34
CA ASP A 106 16.23 -6.00 -15.43
C ASP A 106 17.42 -5.19 -14.88
N THR A 107 17.93 -5.58 -13.72
CA THR A 107 19.04 -4.90 -13.03
C THR A 107 20.36 -4.96 -13.81
N SER A 108 20.47 -5.85 -14.81
CA SER A 108 21.62 -5.92 -15.73
C SER A 108 21.53 -4.95 -16.92
N LYS A 109 20.35 -4.36 -17.18
CA LYS A 109 20.10 -3.42 -18.28
C LYS A 109 19.94 -1.98 -17.78
N LEU A 110 20.02 -1.03 -18.72
CA LEU A 110 19.75 0.38 -18.44
C LEU A 110 18.26 0.61 -18.12
N PRO A 111 17.92 1.62 -17.30
CA PRO A 111 16.53 1.97 -16.99
C PRO A 111 15.68 2.27 -18.24
N ASP A 112 14.51 1.64 -18.30
CA ASP A 112 13.49 1.85 -19.33
C ASP A 112 12.09 1.82 -18.67
N LEU A 113 11.48 3.00 -18.58
CA LEU A 113 10.18 3.18 -17.91
C LEU A 113 9.01 2.55 -18.68
N ILE A 114 9.12 2.41 -20.01
CA ILE A 114 8.04 1.80 -20.82
C ILE A 114 8.03 0.30 -20.55
N ASN A 115 9.21 -0.32 -20.65
CA ASN A 115 9.38 -1.74 -20.31
C ASN A 115 9.10 -2.01 -18.83
N GLY A 116 9.45 -1.06 -17.95
CA GLY A 116 9.15 -1.15 -16.52
C GLY A 116 7.65 -1.14 -16.23
N ILE A 117 6.86 -0.24 -16.84
CA ILE A 117 5.39 -0.25 -16.69
C ILE A 117 4.78 -1.54 -17.22
N ALA A 118 5.25 -2.07 -18.36
CA ALA A 118 4.79 -3.36 -18.86
C ALA A 118 5.08 -4.50 -17.86
N ALA A 119 6.27 -4.51 -17.25
CA ALA A 119 6.63 -5.48 -16.21
C ALA A 119 5.77 -5.33 -14.94
N VAL A 120 5.50 -4.11 -14.50
CA VAL A 120 4.59 -3.83 -13.38
C VAL A 120 3.20 -4.38 -13.65
N ARG A 121 2.62 -4.05 -14.81
CA ARG A 121 1.30 -4.56 -15.20
C ARG A 121 1.27 -6.08 -15.25
N ASN A 122 2.28 -6.69 -15.87
CA ASN A 122 2.39 -8.14 -15.95
C ASN A 122 2.44 -8.78 -14.54
N LEU A 123 3.20 -8.21 -13.62
CA LEU A 123 3.29 -8.74 -12.26
C LEU A 123 1.95 -8.66 -11.52
N HIS A 124 1.27 -7.51 -11.55
CA HIS A 124 -0.06 -7.38 -10.94
C HIS A 124 -1.06 -8.35 -11.57
N TYR A 125 -1.06 -8.43 -12.91
CA TYR A 125 -1.90 -9.36 -13.66
C TYR A 125 -1.65 -10.80 -13.23
N ARG A 126 -0.39 -11.25 -13.21
CA ARG A 126 -0.05 -12.63 -12.81
C ARG A 126 -0.42 -12.93 -11.37
N VAL A 127 -0.23 -12.00 -10.42
CA VAL A 127 -0.68 -12.19 -9.03
C VAL A 127 -2.19 -12.43 -9.01
N ILE A 128 -2.98 -11.64 -9.74
CA ILE A 128 -4.44 -11.78 -9.79
C ILE A 128 -4.84 -13.09 -10.46
N THR A 129 -4.33 -13.38 -11.65
CA THR A 129 -4.76 -14.54 -12.44
C THR A 129 -4.26 -15.88 -11.90
N GLU A 130 -3.08 -15.91 -11.27
CA GLU A 130 -2.53 -17.17 -10.74
C GLU A 130 -3.00 -17.47 -9.32
N THR A 131 -3.47 -16.47 -8.56
CA THR A 131 -3.73 -16.64 -7.13
C THR A 131 -5.10 -16.16 -6.65
N GLY A 132 -5.82 -15.36 -7.45
CA GLY A 132 -7.08 -14.73 -7.06
C GLY A 132 -6.95 -13.61 -6.02
N LEU A 133 -5.73 -13.30 -5.56
CA LEU A 133 -5.50 -12.15 -4.68
C LEU A 133 -5.54 -10.84 -5.47
N THR A 134 -6.11 -9.82 -4.83
CA THR A 134 -6.00 -8.44 -5.29
C THR A 134 -4.73 -7.78 -4.77
N THR A 135 -4.29 -6.73 -5.46
CA THR A 135 -2.98 -6.12 -5.23
C THR A 135 -3.06 -4.69 -4.71
N ALA A 136 -2.04 -4.28 -3.97
CA ALA A 136 -1.82 -2.93 -3.48
C ALA A 136 -0.51 -2.37 -4.05
N ASP A 137 -0.50 -1.09 -4.42
CA ASP A 137 0.72 -0.37 -4.80
C ASP A 137 0.76 1.04 -4.15
N GLU A 138 1.96 1.61 -4.08
CA GLU A 138 2.16 3.00 -3.67
C GLU A 138 2.20 3.91 -4.91
N MET A 139 1.35 4.94 -4.91
CA MET A 139 1.37 5.96 -5.96
C MET A 139 2.58 6.86 -5.76
N LEU A 140 3.72 6.44 -6.29
CA LEU A 140 4.96 7.24 -6.26
C LEU A 140 4.93 8.39 -7.27
N TYR A 141 4.29 8.15 -8.42
CA TYR A 141 4.03 9.17 -9.43
C TYR A 141 2.54 9.16 -9.75
N SER A 142 1.87 10.27 -9.46
CA SER A 142 0.49 10.58 -9.85
C SER A 142 0.19 10.22 -11.31
N ALA A 143 1.11 10.54 -12.23
CA ALA A 143 0.96 10.31 -13.68
C ALA A 143 0.89 8.83 -14.10
N ASN A 144 1.33 7.90 -13.24
CA ASN A 144 1.28 6.46 -13.54
C ASN A 144 -0.09 5.83 -13.27
N TYR A 145 -0.98 6.51 -12.54
CA TYR A 145 -2.26 5.94 -12.11
C TYR A 145 -3.10 5.32 -13.27
N PRO A 146 -3.36 6.01 -14.40
CA PRO A 146 -4.11 5.44 -15.53
C PRO A 146 -3.48 4.21 -16.16
N LEU A 147 -2.17 3.98 -15.94
CA LEU A 147 -1.45 2.85 -16.49
C LEU A 147 -1.62 1.57 -15.64
N VAL A 148 -2.17 1.66 -14.42
CA VAL A 148 -2.27 0.52 -13.48
C VAL A 148 -3.60 0.43 -12.73
N GLU A 149 -4.47 1.45 -12.81
CA GLU A 149 -5.75 1.55 -12.08
C GLU A 149 -6.66 0.33 -12.24
N ASP A 150 -6.62 -0.36 -13.38
CA ASP A 150 -7.45 -1.54 -13.66
C ASP A 150 -6.99 -2.78 -12.90
N LEU A 151 -5.72 -2.82 -12.45
CA LEU A 151 -5.09 -3.97 -11.79
C LEU A 151 -4.87 -3.74 -10.28
N VAL A 152 -4.82 -2.49 -9.82
CA VAL A 152 -4.59 -2.16 -8.41
C VAL A 152 -5.92 -1.99 -7.67
N SER A 153 -6.03 -2.61 -6.49
CA SER A 153 -7.25 -2.61 -5.67
C SER A 153 -7.12 -1.80 -4.39
N TYR A 154 -5.90 -1.42 -4.01
CA TYR A 154 -5.61 -0.57 -2.86
C TYR A 154 -4.41 0.32 -3.17
N HIS A 155 -4.58 1.63 -3.03
CA HIS A 155 -3.50 2.57 -3.24
C HIS A 155 -2.98 3.10 -1.90
N ALA A 156 -1.66 3.28 -1.79
CA ALA A 156 -1.07 4.07 -0.73
C ALA A 156 -0.49 5.38 -1.28
N ILE A 157 -0.72 6.48 -0.58
CA ILE A 157 0.04 7.72 -0.74
C ILE A 157 1.14 7.73 0.32
N GLY A 158 2.38 7.82 -0.15
CA GLY A 158 3.58 7.75 0.69
C GLY A 158 3.72 8.91 1.66
N ALA A 159 4.54 8.72 2.70
CA ALA A 159 4.82 9.74 3.70
C ALA A 159 5.53 11.00 3.13
N ARG A 160 6.12 10.90 1.93
CA ARG A 160 6.76 12.02 1.22
C ARG A 160 5.85 12.71 0.21
N SER A 161 4.74 12.09 -0.18
CA SER A 161 3.79 12.62 -1.16
C SER A 161 2.42 12.97 -0.56
N VAL A 162 2.15 12.63 0.70
CA VAL A 162 0.89 13.00 1.37
C VAL A 162 0.67 14.53 1.47
N GLU A 163 1.75 15.31 1.40
CA GLU A 163 1.67 16.78 1.36
C GLU A 163 1.63 17.35 -0.06
N ASP A 164 1.91 16.53 -1.07
CA ASP A 164 1.88 16.93 -2.46
C ASP A 164 0.45 17.14 -2.96
N GLN A 165 0.20 18.29 -3.57
CA GLN A 165 -1.14 18.69 -4.00
C GLN A 165 -1.68 17.80 -5.12
N GLU A 166 -0.84 17.41 -6.09
CA GLU A 166 -1.28 16.58 -7.19
C GLU A 166 -1.65 15.17 -6.71
N HIS A 167 -0.88 14.59 -5.78
CA HIS A 167 -1.23 13.29 -5.20
C HIS A 167 -2.57 13.31 -4.45
N ARG A 168 -2.85 14.39 -3.69
CA ARG A 168 -4.15 14.56 -3.01
C ARG A 168 -5.30 14.64 -4.00
N PHE A 169 -5.09 15.34 -5.11
CA PHE A 169 -6.11 15.55 -6.14
C PHE A 169 -6.32 14.29 -6.97
N VAL A 170 -5.27 13.61 -7.41
CA VAL A 170 -5.42 12.32 -8.10
C VAL A 170 -6.10 11.30 -7.20
N ALA A 171 -5.74 11.22 -5.90
CA ALA A 171 -6.40 10.35 -4.94
C ALA A 171 -7.92 10.57 -4.82
N SER A 172 -8.42 11.77 -5.12
CA SER A 172 -9.86 12.07 -5.13
C SER A 172 -10.61 11.50 -6.33
N GLY A 173 -9.90 11.11 -7.40
CA GLY A 173 -10.45 10.44 -8.58
C GLY A 173 -10.19 8.93 -8.61
N VAL A 174 -9.61 8.36 -7.54
CA VAL A 174 -9.35 6.91 -7.45
C VAL A 174 -10.60 6.19 -6.97
N ASP A 175 -11.07 5.19 -7.72
CA ASP A 175 -12.28 4.40 -7.39
C ASP A 175 -12.05 3.38 -6.25
N MET A 176 -10.78 3.09 -5.97
CA MET A 176 -10.33 2.13 -4.97
C MET A 176 -9.92 2.79 -3.65
N PRO A 177 -9.93 2.04 -2.53
CA PRO A 177 -9.42 2.53 -1.26
C PRO A 177 -8.01 3.12 -1.37
N THR A 178 -7.84 4.32 -0.81
CA THR A 178 -6.56 5.05 -0.86
C THR A 178 -6.11 5.42 0.55
N GLY A 179 -5.08 4.74 1.06
CA GLY A 179 -4.51 5.02 2.37
C GLY A 179 -3.48 6.15 2.31
N MET A 180 -3.66 7.17 3.15
CA MET A 180 -2.77 8.32 3.29
C MET A 180 -1.84 8.09 4.48
N LYS A 181 -0.53 7.93 4.24
CA LYS A 181 0.46 7.85 5.32
C LYS A 181 0.61 9.20 6.02
N ASN A 182 0.77 9.21 7.34
CA ASN A 182 1.30 10.40 7.99
C ASN A 182 2.70 10.74 7.45
N PRO A 183 3.07 12.04 7.36
CA PRO A 183 4.35 12.42 6.82
C PRO A 183 5.48 11.93 7.72
N THR A 184 6.73 11.96 7.21
CA THR A 184 7.90 11.53 7.99
C THR A 184 8.12 12.36 9.25
N SER A 185 7.55 13.57 9.35
CA SER A 185 7.56 14.40 10.55
C SER A 185 6.55 13.97 11.63
N GLY A 186 5.63 13.04 11.33
CA GLY A 186 4.58 12.63 12.25
C GLY A 186 3.37 13.55 12.34
N ASN A 187 3.37 14.69 11.62
CA ASN A 187 2.28 15.65 11.70
C ASN A 187 0.97 15.08 11.12
N LEU A 188 0.09 14.62 12.00
CA LEU A 188 -1.19 14.00 11.64
C LEU A 188 -2.12 14.97 10.89
N THR A 189 -2.05 16.27 11.14
CA THR A 189 -2.88 17.26 10.44
C THR A 189 -2.61 17.25 8.93
N VAL A 190 -1.35 17.03 8.51
CA VAL A 190 -0.99 16.92 7.08
C VAL A 190 -1.69 15.72 6.43
N MET A 191 -1.72 14.58 7.14
CA MET A 191 -2.43 13.37 6.70
C MET A 191 -3.93 13.63 6.59
N PHE A 192 -4.54 14.23 7.62
CA PHE A 192 -5.97 14.52 7.65
C PHE A 192 -6.40 15.53 6.58
N ASN A 193 -5.60 16.55 6.32
CA ASN A 193 -5.81 17.45 5.19
C ASN A 193 -5.75 16.70 3.85
N GLY A 194 -4.83 15.74 3.71
CA GLY A 194 -4.75 14.88 2.53
C GLY A 194 -5.99 14.01 2.35
N ILE A 195 -6.49 13.38 3.42
CA ILE A 195 -7.73 12.59 3.39
C ILE A 195 -8.92 13.50 3.05
N TYR A 196 -9.01 14.68 3.69
CA TYR A 196 -10.07 15.64 3.42
C TYR A 196 -10.08 16.06 1.94
N ALA A 197 -8.92 16.43 1.38
CA ALA A 197 -8.81 16.76 -0.04
C ALA A 197 -9.23 15.59 -0.93
N ALA A 198 -8.78 14.37 -0.62
CA ALA A 198 -9.15 13.18 -1.38
C ALA A 198 -10.65 12.85 -1.30
N GLN A 199 -11.34 13.08 -0.17
CA GLN A 199 -12.77 12.80 -0.04
C GLN A 199 -13.70 13.84 -0.71
N ASN A 200 -13.16 14.96 -1.17
CA ASN A 200 -13.91 16.05 -1.79
C ASN A 200 -13.61 16.16 -3.30
N LYS A 201 -14.54 16.80 -4.02
CA LYS A 201 -14.37 17.09 -5.45
C LYS A 201 -13.19 18.01 -5.69
N GLN A 202 -12.42 17.74 -6.74
CA GLN A 202 -11.29 18.56 -7.16
C GLN A 202 -11.43 18.91 -8.65
N ASN A 203 -10.82 20.02 -9.05
CA ASN A 203 -10.64 20.44 -10.44
C ASN A 203 -9.18 20.85 -10.62
N PHE A 204 -8.49 20.25 -11.59
CA PHE A 204 -7.07 20.51 -11.81
C PHE A 204 -6.60 20.08 -13.21
N ILE A 205 -5.39 20.48 -13.58
CA ILE A 205 -4.73 19.95 -14.78
C ILE A 205 -4.09 18.63 -14.42
N TYR A 206 -4.52 17.56 -15.09
CA TYR A 206 -3.92 16.25 -14.98
C TYR A 206 -3.45 15.78 -16.35
N ARG A 207 -2.14 15.57 -16.47
CA ARG A 207 -1.46 15.31 -17.75
C ARG A 207 -1.68 16.49 -18.72
N ASP A 208 -2.42 16.27 -19.80
CA ASP A 208 -2.67 17.20 -20.89
C ASP A 208 -4.12 17.69 -20.95
N ALA A 209 -4.91 17.47 -19.88
CA ALA A 209 -6.31 17.86 -19.81
C ALA A 209 -6.68 18.49 -18.46
N GLU A 210 -7.71 19.35 -18.49
CA GLU A 210 -8.47 19.73 -17.30
C GLU A 210 -9.38 18.57 -16.90
N VAL A 211 -9.37 18.21 -15.61
CA VAL A 211 -10.17 17.10 -15.07
C VAL A 211 -10.92 17.52 -13.81
N ASP A 212 -12.10 16.94 -13.65
CA ASP A 212 -12.89 16.99 -12.42
C ASP A 212 -12.91 15.61 -11.76
N THR A 213 -12.95 15.58 -10.44
CA THR A 213 -13.10 14.35 -9.65
C THR A 213 -14.31 14.44 -8.73
N ASP A 214 -14.90 13.29 -8.39
CA ASP A 214 -16.08 13.23 -7.51
C ASP A 214 -15.74 13.14 -6.02
N GLY A 215 -14.46 12.93 -5.69
CA GLY A 215 -14.01 12.63 -4.33
C GLY A 215 -14.04 11.13 -4.04
N ASN A 216 -13.03 10.66 -3.33
CA ASN A 216 -12.86 9.27 -2.92
C ASN A 216 -13.26 9.09 -1.45
N PRO A 217 -14.49 8.64 -1.13
CA PRO A 217 -14.94 8.44 0.25
C PRO A 217 -14.24 7.27 0.96
N LEU A 218 -13.38 6.52 0.27
CA LEU A 218 -12.60 5.40 0.80
C LEU A 218 -11.16 5.82 1.18
N ALA A 219 -10.82 7.10 0.99
CA ALA A 219 -9.56 7.66 1.45
C ALA A 219 -9.49 7.62 2.99
N HIS A 220 -8.40 7.09 3.54
CA HIS A 220 -8.29 6.81 4.97
C HIS A 220 -6.85 6.92 5.51
N ALA A 221 -6.67 6.76 6.83
CA ALA A 221 -5.38 7.01 7.48
C ALA A 221 -4.48 5.77 7.52
N ILE A 222 -3.18 5.97 7.31
CA ILE A 222 -2.12 4.99 7.62
C ILE A 222 -1.16 5.63 8.64
N LEU A 223 -1.12 5.07 9.85
CA LEU A 223 -0.19 5.48 10.90
C LEU A 223 1.11 4.69 10.80
N ARG A 224 2.24 5.38 10.58
CA ARG A 224 3.53 4.75 10.23
C ARG A 224 4.74 5.22 11.03
N GLY A 225 4.51 5.88 12.16
CA GLY A 225 5.51 6.50 13.02
C GLY A 225 6.07 7.79 12.42
N ALA A 226 7.07 8.35 13.10
CA ALA A 226 7.71 9.60 12.71
C ALA A 226 9.22 9.58 12.99
N ASN A 227 9.96 10.41 12.26
CA ASN A 227 11.32 10.79 12.62
C ASN A 227 11.27 11.88 13.68
N THR A 228 12.18 11.79 14.66
CA THR A 228 12.39 12.87 15.63
C THR A 228 13.47 13.82 15.15
N GLU A 229 13.47 15.05 15.66
CA GLU A 229 14.50 16.07 15.35
C GLU A 229 15.93 15.60 15.66
N LYS A 230 16.08 14.61 16.54
CA LYS A 230 17.36 14.02 16.94
C LYS A 230 17.78 12.80 16.11
N GLY A 231 17.05 12.49 15.04
CA GLY A 231 17.33 11.33 14.18
C GLY A 231 16.87 9.98 14.75
N GLY A 232 16.00 10.00 15.77
CA GLY A 232 15.34 8.80 16.29
C GLY A 232 13.97 8.57 15.65
N TYR A 233 13.24 7.60 16.18
CA TYR A 233 11.88 7.28 15.73
C TYR A 233 10.87 7.42 16.87
N GLU A 234 9.70 7.98 16.55
CA GLU A 234 8.56 8.07 17.46
C GLU A 234 7.39 7.25 16.89
N PRO A 235 7.10 6.08 17.47
CA PRO A 235 5.97 5.27 17.04
C PRO A 235 4.63 5.91 17.39
N ASN A 236 3.65 5.76 16.49
CA ASN A 236 2.32 6.36 16.63
C ASN A 236 1.17 5.34 16.69
N TYR A 237 1.47 4.08 17.01
CA TYR A 237 0.46 3.03 17.27
C TYR A 237 0.06 2.90 18.75
N TYR A 238 0.61 3.74 19.64
CA TYR A 238 0.32 3.69 21.07
C TYR A 238 -1.09 4.18 21.40
N TYR A 239 -1.65 3.64 22.48
CA TYR A 239 -3.05 3.82 22.88
C TYR A 239 -3.52 5.28 22.89
N ASP A 240 -2.76 6.18 23.51
CA ASP A 240 -3.12 7.60 23.62
C ASP A 240 -3.05 8.32 22.26
N ILE A 241 -2.10 7.94 21.41
CA ILE A 241 -1.96 8.46 20.04
C ILE A 241 -3.11 7.99 19.16
N LEU A 242 -3.54 6.73 19.31
CA LEU A 242 -4.73 6.20 18.60
C LEU A 242 -5.99 7.00 18.97
N LEU A 243 -6.21 7.26 20.26
CA LEU A 243 -7.36 8.08 20.70
C LEU A 243 -7.28 9.53 20.19
N LYS A 244 -6.09 10.14 20.20
CA LYS A 244 -5.88 11.47 19.59
C LYS A 244 -6.18 11.48 18.10
N THR A 245 -5.74 10.43 17.38
CA THR A 245 -5.98 10.26 15.94
C THR A 245 -7.48 10.12 15.65
N ILE A 246 -8.19 9.30 16.42
CA ILE A 246 -9.64 9.11 16.29
C ILE A 246 -10.37 10.44 16.50
N LYS A 247 -10.02 11.19 17.55
CA LYS A 247 -10.60 12.51 17.81
C LYS A 247 -10.38 13.48 16.64
N GLN A 248 -9.19 13.49 16.03
CA GLN A 248 -8.94 14.32 14.84
C GLN A 248 -9.77 13.85 13.65
N TYR A 249 -9.90 12.55 13.44
CA TYR A 249 -10.76 11.97 12.39
C TYR A 249 -12.21 12.48 12.50
N GLU A 250 -12.75 12.47 13.72
CA GLU A 250 -14.09 12.97 14.03
C GLU A 250 -14.22 14.49 13.84
N GLN A 251 -13.20 15.26 14.25
CA GLN A 251 -13.18 16.73 14.08
C GLN A 251 -13.20 17.16 12.61
N PHE A 252 -12.56 16.42 11.71
CA PHE A 252 -12.60 16.68 10.27
C PHE A 252 -13.92 16.24 9.62
N GLY A 253 -14.77 15.45 10.30
CA GLY A 253 -16.04 14.96 9.76
C GLY A 253 -15.87 14.02 8.55
N LEU A 254 -14.77 13.27 8.51
CA LEU A 254 -14.43 12.41 7.37
C LEU A 254 -15.33 11.17 7.29
N LYS A 255 -15.63 10.77 6.05
CA LYS A 255 -16.43 9.57 5.72
C LYS A 255 -15.63 8.30 6.01
N ASN A 256 -16.35 7.23 6.33
CA ASN A 256 -15.84 5.87 6.50
C ASN A 256 -14.55 5.77 7.34
N PRO A 257 -14.54 6.20 8.62
CA PRO A 257 -13.33 6.19 9.41
C PRO A 257 -12.65 4.82 9.47
N PHE A 258 -11.41 4.80 9.01
CA PHE A 258 -10.57 3.61 8.92
C PHE A 258 -9.11 4.00 9.17
N ILE A 259 -8.44 3.25 10.03
CA ILE A 259 -7.04 3.43 10.39
C ILE A 259 -6.32 2.11 10.14
N VAL A 260 -5.30 2.18 9.28
CA VAL A 260 -4.31 1.13 9.09
C VAL A 260 -3.07 1.47 9.91
N ILE A 261 -2.52 0.49 10.63
CA ILE A 261 -1.22 0.63 11.30
C ILE A 261 -0.14 0.00 10.42
N ASP A 262 0.78 0.81 9.91
CA ASP A 262 2.03 0.32 9.30
C ASP A 262 2.94 -0.17 10.42
N THR A 263 3.19 -1.48 10.42
CA THR A 263 3.87 -2.15 11.53
C THR A 263 5.39 -2.07 11.39
N ASN A 264 5.91 -1.67 10.23
CA ASN A 264 7.36 -1.56 10.00
C ASN A 264 7.83 -0.11 10.16
N HIS A 265 8.76 0.33 9.32
CA HIS A 265 9.03 1.75 9.11
C HIS A 265 9.47 2.46 10.41
N ASP A 266 8.95 3.65 10.71
CA ASP A 266 9.38 4.39 11.90
C ASP A 266 8.65 3.86 13.15
N ASN A 267 7.50 3.20 12.97
CA ASN A 267 6.84 2.49 14.06
C ASN A 267 7.70 1.35 14.62
N SER A 268 8.41 0.61 13.75
CA SER A 268 9.31 -0.46 14.17
C SER A 268 10.70 0.02 14.59
N GLY A 269 10.97 1.33 14.49
CA GLY A 269 12.33 1.85 14.61
C GLY A 269 13.29 1.24 13.58
N LYS A 270 12.78 0.86 12.39
CA LYS A 270 13.48 0.09 11.34
C LYS A 270 13.89 -1.33 11.74
N ASN A 271 13.31 -1.89 12.80
CA ASN A 271 13.52 -3.29 13.18
C ASN A 271 12.30 -4.14 12.77
N TYR A 272 12.42 -4.86 11.66
CA TYR A 272 11.32 -5.64 11.09
C TYR A 272 10.71 -6.71 12.03
N LEU A 273 11.44 -7.18 13.05
CA LEU A 273 10.91 -8.12 14.04
C LEU A 273 9.90 -7.48 15.00
N GLU A 274 9.97 -6.16 15.18
CA GLU A 274 9.02 -5.42 16.02
C GLU A 274 7.61 -5.42 15.46
N GLN A 275 7.44 -5.71 14.16
CA GLN A 275 6.12 -5.83 13.51
C GLN A 275 5.18 -6.76 14.30
N ILE A 276 5.70 -7.89 14.78
CA ILE A 276 4.94 -8.87 15.58
C ILE A 276 4.45 -8.23 16.89
N ARG A 277 5.35 -7.55 17.62
CA ARG A 277 5.01 -6.88 18.89
C ARG A 277 4.00 -5.75 18.67
N ILE A 278 4.14 -5.00 17.58
CA ILE A 278 3.27 -3.88 17.23
C ILE A 278 1.85 -4.36 16.92
N VAL A 279 1.70 -5.45 16.15
CA VAL A 279 0.40 -6.09 15.91
C VAL A 279 -0.22 -6.52 17.23
N ARG A 280 0.49 -7.29 18.06
CA ARG A 280 0.00 -7.75 19.37
C ARG A 280 -0.47 -6.60 20.25
N GLN A 281 0.35 -5.55 20.38
CA GLN A 281 0.02 -4.39 21.19
C GLN A 281 -1.22 -3.66 20.65
N THR A 282 -1.36 -3.54 19.34
CA THR A 282 -2.52 -2.90 18.72
C THR A 282 -3.80 -3.74 18.92
N LEU A 283 -3.71 -5.07 18.81
CA LEU A 283 -4.84 -5.97 19.09
C LEU A 283 -5.28 -5.87 20.55
N ILE A 284 -4.35 -5.77 21.51
CA ILE A 284 -4.66 -5.50 22.92
C ILE A 284 -5.38 -4.16 23.08
N ASN A 285 -4.90 -3.09 22.43
CA ASN A 285 -5.55 -1.79 22.47
C ASN A 285 -6.99 -1.83 21.91
N ARG A 286 -7.22 -2.58 20.81
CA ARG A 286 -8.56 -2.81 20.24
C ARG A 286 -9.45 -3.58 21.21
N ALA A 287 -8.94 -4.63 21.86
CA ALA A 287 -9.71 -5.40 22.84
C ALA A 287 -10.12 -4.55 24.06
N TRP A 288 -9.25 -3.64 24.49
CA TRP A 288 -9.48 -2.79 25.65
C TRP A 288 -10.40 -1.59 25.38
N ASN A 289 -10.42 -1.06 24.14
CA ASN A 289 -11.13 0.18 23.82
C ASN A 289 -11.96 0.07 22.54
N GLU A 290 -13.28 0.25 22.67
CA GLU A 290 -14.23 0.13 21.58
C GLU A 290 -14.01 1.15 20.44
N SER A 291 -13.57 2.37 20.76
CA SER A 291 -13.26 3.38 19.74
C SER A 291 -12.04 2.94 18.93
N ILE A 292 -11.00 2.43 19.58
CA ILE A 292 -9.84 1.85 18.88
C ILE A 292 -10.27 0.65 18.04
N ARG A 293 -11.10 -0.26 18.56
CA ARG A 293 -11.62 -1.41 17.81
C ARG A 293 -12.38 -1.01 16.54
N LYS A 294 -13.20 0.04 16.64
CA LYS A 294 -14.05 0.55 15.55
C LYS A 294 -13.24 1.26 14.45
N TYR A 295 -12.19 1.99 14.80
CA TYR A 295 -11.44 2.81 13.83
C TYR A 295 -10.18 2.09 13.32
N VAL A 296 -9.46 1.39 14.20
CA VAL A 296 -8.23 0.67 13.84
C VAL A 296 -8.62 -0.73 13.36
N ARG A 297 -8.72 -0.88 12.04
CA ARG A 297 -9.28 -2.08 11.39
C ARG A 297 -8.36 -2.67 10.32
N GLY A 298 -7.10 -2.24 10.25
CA GLY A 298 -6.13 -2.90 9.41
C GLY A 298 -4.68 -2.72 9.82
N PHE A 299 -3.83 -3.56 9.23
CA PHE A 299 -2.37 -3.51 9.36
C PHE A 299 -1.72 -3.48 7.99
N MET A 300 -0.59 -2.78 7.89
CA MET A 300 0.33 -2.88 6.76
C MET A 300 1.60 -3.56 7.24
N ILE A 301 1.91 -4.73 6.68
CA ILE A 301 2.97 -5.63 7.13
C ILE A 301 3.95 -5.87 5.97
N GLU A 302 5.24 -5.71 6.24
CA GLU A 302 6.30 -6.04 5.28
C GLU A 302 6.83 -7.45 5.56
N SER A 303 6.54 -8.34 4.63
CA SER A 303 6.84 -9.77 4.72
C SER A 303 7.18 -10.35 3.35
N TYR A 304 8.13 -11.28 3.31
CA TYR A 304 8.54 -11.94 2.08
C TYR A 304 8.81 -13.43 2.36
N LEU A 305 9.52 -14.13 1.46
CA LEU A 305 9.85 -15.53 1.68
C LEU A 305 10.92 -15.68 2.78
N GLU A 306 11.96 -14.86 2.71
CA GLU A 306 13.11 -14.87 3.61
C GLU A 306 13.16 -13.64 4.52
N ASP A 307 13.70 -13.83 5.72
CA ASP A 307 13.86 -12.75 6.71
C ASP A 307 14.92 -11.72 6.31
N GLY A 308 14.68 -10.49 6.73
CA GLY A 308 15.65 -9.40 6.67
C GLY A 308 15.77 -8.80 5.27
N ARG A 309 16.98 -8.31 4.97
CA ARG A 309 17.33 -7.70 3.68
C ARG A 309 18.71 -8.14 3.21
N GLN A 310 18.99 -7.88 1.95
CA GLN A 310 20.29 -8.05 1.30
C GLN A 310 20.60 -6.82 0.44
N ASP A 311 21.87 -6.60 0.10
CA ASP A 311 22.29 -5.48 -0.76
C ASP A 311 22.28 -5.85 -2.26
N SER A 312 22.51 -7.13 -2.55
CA SER A 312 22.46 -7.73 -3.89
C SER A 312 21.45 -8.88 -3.91
N PRO A 313 20.77 -9.17 -5.04
CA PRO A 313 19.73 -10.19 -5.13
C PRO A 313 20.29 -11.62 -5.20
N GLU A 314 21.03 -12.04 -4.18
CA GLU A 314 21.71 -13.35 -4.11
C GLU A 314 20.78 -14.43 -3.55
N VAL A 315 20.00 -14.08 -2.52
CA VAL A 315 19.05 -14.97 -1.87
C VAL A 315 17.66 -14.79 -2.48
N PHE A 316 17.11 -15.87 -3.01
CA PHE A 316 15.76 -15.89 -3.58
C PHE A 316 14.72 -15.49 -2.52
N GLY A 317 13.86 -14.52 -2.83
CA GLY A 317 12.78 -14.12 -1.94
C GLY A 317 13.21 -13.35 -0.68
N LYS A 318 14.38 -12.71 -0.71
CA LYS A 318 14.86 -11.80 0.33
C LYS A 318 14.93 -10.36 -0.20
N SER A 319 14.37 -9.42 0.56
CA SER A 319 14.24 -8.02 0.13
C SER A 319 15.61 -7.37 -0.16
N ILE A 320 15.71 -6.61 -1.26
CA ILE A 320 16.86 -5.72 -1.53
C ILE A 320 16.69 -4.31 -0.95
N THR A 321 15.54 -4.05 -0.30
CA THR A 321 15.16 -2.74 0.26
C THR A 321 15.05 -2.79 1.78
N ASP A 322 13.91 -2.46 2.38
CA ASP A 322 13.76 -2.58 3.84
C ASP A 322 13.62 -4.06 4.25
N PRO A 323 14.09 -4.42 5.45
CA PRO A 323 14.01 -5.80 5.92
C PRO A 323 12.57 -6.24 6.17
N CYS A 324 12.26 -7.47 5.79
CA CYS A 324 10.92 -8.07 5.87
C CYS A 324 10.89 -9.25 6.85
N LEU A 325 9.70 -9.58 7.37
CA LEU A 325 9.49 -10.88 8.02
C LEU A 325 9.54 -12.00 6.98
N GLY A 326 10.21 -13.10 7.30
CA GLY A 326 10.19 -14.33 6.49
C GLY A 326 8.85 -15.06 6.58
N TRP A 327 8.67 -16.06 5.72
CA TRP A 327 7.38 -16.73 5.55
C TRP A 327 6.86 -17.38 6.84
N GLU A 328 7.69 -18.11 7.57
CA GLU A 328 7.27 -18.81 8.80
C GLU A 328 6.69 -17.85 9.86
N LYS A 329 7.33 -16.69 10.03
CA LYS A 329 6.86 -15.65 10.98
C LYS A 329 5.61 -14.97 10.47
N THR A 330 5.52 -14.78 9.16
CA THR A 330 4.36 -14.19 8.49
C THR A 330 3.13 -15.06 8.69
N GLU A 331 3.24 -16.36 8.40
CA GLU A 331 2.16 -17.32 8.60
C GLU A 331 1.74 -17.40 10.07
N ALA A 332 2.71 -17.53 10.99
CA ALA A 332 2.44 -17.57 12.42
C ALA A 332 1.70 -16.31 12.90
N LEU A 333 2.13 -15.12 12.45
CA LEU A 333 1.51 -13.85 12.82
C LEU A 333 0.07 -13.73 12.31
N ILE A 334 -0.19 -14.11 11.05
CA ILE A 334 -1.55 -14.07 10.48
C ILE A 334 -2.49 -15.02 11.22
N ARG A 335 -2.03 -16.24 11.54
CA ARG A 335 -2.80 -17.20 12.33
C ARG A 335 -3.05 -16.70 13.75
N GLU A 336 -2.06 -16.04 14.36
CA GLU A 336 -2.22 -15.42 15.68
C GLU A 336 -3.26 -14.29 15.64
N ILE A 337 -3.23 -13.42 14.63
CA ILE A 337 -4.24 -12.37 14.43
C ILE A 337 -5.63 -12.99 14.33
N HIS A 338 -5.79 -14.03 13.50
CA HIS A 338 -7.07 -14.72 13.26
C HIS A 338 -7.65 -15.35 14.54
N GLN A 339 -6.79 -15.95 15.36
CA GLN A 339 -7.18 -16.53 16.66
C GLN A 339 -7.54 -15.47 17.70
N THR A 340 -6.93 -14.28 17.61
CA THR A 340 -7.10 -13.22 18.61
C THR A 340 -8.39 -12.41 18.40
N ILE A 341 -8.83 -12.21 17.15
CA ILE A 341 -9.96 -11.33 16.82
C ILE A 341 -11.32 -12.02 16.77
#